data_AF-A0A3M3LVM4-F1
#
_entry.id   AF-A0A3M3LVM4-F1
#
_cell.length_a   1.000
_cell.length_b   1.000
_cell.length_c   1.000
_cell.angle_alpha   90.00
_cell.angle_beta   90.00
_cell.angle_gamma   90.00
#
_symmetry.space_group_name_H-M   'P 1'
#
loop_
_entity.id
_entity.type
_entity.pdbx_description
1 polymer ?
#
loop_
_entity_poly.entity_id
_entity_poly.type
_entity_poly.pdbx_seq_one_letter_code
_entity_poly.pdbx_strand_id
1 'polypeptide(L)'
;MKTTLLQHHPQLGYVSTSSLRDLPAELPLAHECSSLISFRKHAVRKPDKVIKKLHAAQRPICMYGEGAYCFYGVQSDSPLAPLLLWDAAHFLNVGEKITVIEDTPVGCYLDRDYFTKSLIAVERSATSITYEKRSKLAAEADDDLDSWSFCLPVRPGDATVLNAVVKRILEIDVARKEILLCGTPGSNFAYFNQVHIVGEDITAPPVQICKKNRLAQEARYSNLVILHDRVFLPRHFGEIVRRFGPRYPLMTLQSLFFDNRISMHPRRYSDYGMAMGEIAEGLQGLNRNCSDAAIIAPSIFSEIERTGFCCASPMRHNNDSREGLK
;
A
#
# COMPACT_ATOMS: atom_id res chain seq x y z
N MET A 1 -8.57 -14.35 -26.61
CA MET A 1 -8.62 -13.50 -25.39
C MET A 1 -9.22 -14.26 -24.20
N LYS A 2 -8.44 -14.39 -23.12
CA LYS A 2 -8.83 -14.92 -21.81
C LYS A 2 -9.59 -13.85 -21.03
N THR A 3 -10.63 -14.22 -20.29
CA THR A 3 -11.51 -13.29 -19.57
C THR A 3 -11.42 -13.51 -18.06
N THR A 4 -11.15 -12.45 -17.31
CA THR A 4 -11.07 -12.46 -15.84
C THR A 4 -12.16 -11.55 -15.27
N LEU A 5 -13.09 -12.16 -14.53
CA LEU A 5 -14.11 -11.43 -13.78
C LEU A 5 -13.61 -11.14 -12.36
N LEU A 6 -13.66 -9.88 -11.97
CA LEU A 6 -13.33 -9.42 -10.63
C LEU A 6 -14.61 -9.28 -9.78
N GLN A 7 -14.54 -9.67 -8.51
CA GLN A 7 -15.62 -9.52 -7.56
C GLN A 7 -15.10 -8.95 -6.25
N HIS A 8 -15.65 -7.81 -5.83
CA HIS A 8 -15.36 -7.18 -4.56
C HIS A 8 -15.64 -8.11 -3.37
N HIS A 9 -14.93 -7.88 -2.27
CA HIS A 9 -15.32 -8.44 -0.98
C HIS A 9 -16.68 -7.85 -0.54
N PRO A 10 -17.70 -8.68 -0.20
CA PRO A 10 -19.04 -8.18 0.12
C PRO A 10 -19.09 -7.15 1.26
N GLN A 11 -18.23 -7.31 2.26
CA GLN A 11 -18.13 -6.38 3.41
C GLN A 11 -17.63 -4.97 3.05
N LEU A 12 -17.11 -4.74 1.84
CA LEU A 12 -16.67 -3.42 1.40
C LEU A 12 -17.84 -2.47 1.09
N GLY A 13 -19.04 -3.01 0.87
CA GLY A 13 -20.21 -2.20 0.48
C GLY A 13 -20.13 -1.61 -0.94
N TYR A 14 -19.14 -2.01 -1.75
CA TYR A 14 -19.04 -1.61 -3.14
C TYR A 14 -20.13 -2.28 -4.00
N VAL A 15 -20.38 -1.70 -5.17
CA VAL A 15 -21.37 -2.22 -6.11
C VAL A 15 -21.04 -3.68 -6.46
N SER A 16 -22.05 -4.53 -6.33
CA SER A 16 -21.93 -5.95 -6.65
C SER A 16 -21.86 -6.16 -8.16
N THR A 17 -21.15 -7.18 -8.60
CA THR A 17 -21.08 -7.56 -10.02
C THR A 17 -22.46 -7.76 -10.68
N SER A 18 -23.46 -8.24 -9.94
CA SER A 18 -24.82 -8.41 -10.46
C SER A 18 -25.59 -7.09 -10.67
N SER A 19 -25.13 -6.01 -10.04
CA SER A 19 -25.73 -4.68 -10.15
C SER A 19 -24.98 -3.79 -11.14
N LEU A 20 -23.80 -4.21 -11.59
CA LEU A 20 -23.07 -3.54 -12.67
C LEU A 20 -23.70 -3.88 -14.02
N ARG A 21 -23.51 -3.00 -14.99
CA ARG A 21 -23.86 -3.27 -16.38
C ARG A 21 -23.04 -4.47 -16.89
N ASP A 22 -23.59 -5.20 -17.85
CA ASP A 22 -22.82 -6.20 -18.55
C ASP A 22 -21.77 -5.55 -19.47
N LEU A 23 -20.76 -6.33 -19.84
CA LEU A 23 -19.84 -6.00 -20.91
C LEU A 23 -20.60 -5.87 -22.24
N PRO A 24 -20.22 -4.90 -23.10
CA PRO A 24 -20.77 -4.83 -24.44
C PRO A 24 -20.41 -6.11 -25.22
N ALA A 25 -21.27 -6.46 -26.18
CA ALA A 25 -21.05 -7.65 -27.02
C ALA A 25 -19.77 -7.55 -27.85
N GLU A 26 -19.44 -6.34 -28.31
CA GLU A 26 -18.21 -6.02 -29.01
C GLU A 26 -17.41 -4.99 -28.22
N LEU A 27 -16.11 -5.24 -28.07
CA LEU A 27 -15.18 -4.33 -27.42
C LEU A 27 -14.42 -3.56 -28.49
N PRO A 28 -14.31 -2.22 -28.38
CA PRO A 28 -13.55 -1.40 -29.32
C PRO A 28 -12.05 -1.55 -29.06
N LEU A 29 -11.50 -2.73 -29.39
CA LEU A 29 -10.08 -3.04 -29.22
C LEU A 29 -9.29 -2.59 -30.45
N ALA A 30 -8.31 -1.74 -30.21
CA ALA A 30 -7.32 -1.29 -31.19
C ALA A 30 -6.36 -2.40 -31.68
N HIS A 31 -6.22 -3.47 -30.91
CA HIS A 31 -5.29 -4.56 -31.16
C HIS A 31 -5.77 -5.85 -30.49
N GLU A 32 -5.20 -6.98 -30.88
CA GLU A 32 -5.45 -8.24 -30.20
C GLU A 32 -4.99 -8.17 -28.75
N CYS A 33 -5.87 -8.58 -27.84
CA CYS A 33 -5.60 -8.65 -26.41
C CYS A 33 -5.56 -10.10 -25.95
N SER A 34 -4.53 -10.44 -25.18
CA SER A 34 -4.41 -11.75 -24.55
C SER A 34 -5.41 -11.92 -23.42
N SER A 35 -5.61 -10.86 -22.62
CA SER A 35 -6.49 -10.89 -21.44
C SER A 35 -7.43 -9.69 -21.37
N LEU A 36 -8.69 -9.95 -21.05
CA LEU A 36 -9.71 -8.96 -20.65
C LEU A 36 -9.97 -9.08 -19.15
N ILE A 37 -9.92 -7.96 -18.44
CA ILE A 37 -10.15 -7.86 -17.00
C ILE A 37 -11.27 -6.83 -16.75
N SER A 38 -12.29 -7.21 -15.99
CA SER A 38 -13.40 -6.32 -15.62
C SER A 38 -14.13 -6.80 -14.37
N PHE A 39 -14.86 -5.89 -13.70
CA PHE A 39 -15.86 -6.24 -12.69
C PHE A 39 -17.21 -6.63 -13.30
N ARG A 40 -17.40 -6.41 -14.59
CA ARG A 40 -18.63 -6.67 -15.34
C ARG A 40 -18.64 -8.07 -15.93
N LYS A 41 -19.83 -8.67 -15.98
CA LYS A 41 -20.04 -9.98 -16.62
C LYS A 41 -20.28 -9.78 -18.11
N HIS A 42 -19.93 -10.79 -18.90
CA HIS A 42 -20.47 -10.87 -20.26
C HIS A 42 -21.85 -11.51 -20.19
N ALA A 43 -22.81 -10.97 -20.97
CA ALA A 43 -24.21 -11.42 -20.95
C ALA A 43 -24.41 -12.92 -21.29
N VAL A 44 -23.48 -13.52 -22.07
CA VAL A 44 -23.62 -14.89 -22.60
C VAL A 44 -22.42 -15.76 -22.25
N ARG A 45 -21.19 -15.22 -22.37
CA ARG A 45 -19.96 -15.97 -22.16
C ARG A 45 -19.59 -16.06 -20.69
N LYS A 46 -19.33 -17.28 -20.20
CA LYS A 46 -18.75 -17.48 -18.85
C LYS A 46 -17.28 -17.00 -18.83
N PRO A 47 -16.84 -16.34 -17.74
CA PRO A 47 -15.45 -15.92 -17.62
C PRO A 47 -14.51 -17.12 -17.47
N ASP A 48 -13.32 -17.02 -18.05
CA ASP A 48 -12.28 -18.06 -17.95
C ASP A 48 -11.69 -18.13 -16.53
N LYS A 49 -11.67 -17.00 -15.81
CA LYS A 49 -11.22 -16.90 -14.41
C LYS A 49 -12.12 -15.96 -13.61
N VAL A 50 -12.37 -16.30 -12.34
CA VAL A 50 -13.08 -15.44 -11.40
C VAL A 50 -12.20 -15.18 -10.18
N ILE A 51 -11.96 -13.92 -9.86
CA ILE A 51 -11.24 -13.50 -8.65
C ILE A 51 -12.26 -12.95 -7.68
N LYS A 52 -12.45 -13.67 -6.58
CA LYS A 52 -13.46 -13.37 -5.57
C LYS A 52 -12.86 -12.64 -4.38
N LYS A 53 -13.71 -11.91 -3.67
CA LYS A 53 -13.38 -11.29 -2.38
C LYS A 53 -12.21 -10.30 -2.47
N LEU A 54 -12.09 -9.61 -3.61
CA LEU A 54 -11.03 -8.65 -3.85
C LEU A 54 -11.17 -7.44 -2.90
N HIS A 55 -10.07 -7.06 -2.27
CA HIS A 55 -9.94 -5.90 -1.38
C HIS A 55 -8.54 -5.31 -1.47
N ALA A 56 -8.29 -4.14 -0.87
CA ALA A 56 -7.06 -3.37 -1.07
C ALA A 56 -5.77 -4.01 -0.54
N ALA A 57 -5.88 -5.04 0.31
CA ALA A 57 -4.72 -5.81 0.81
C ALA A 57 -4.47 -7.11 0.01
N GLN A 58 -5.19 -7.31 -1.09
CA GLN A 58 -4.95 -8.41 -2.02
C GLN A 58 -4.43 -7.88 -3.35
N ARG A 59 -3.35 -8.49 -3.83
CA ARG A 59 -2.82 -8.26 -5.17
C ARG A 59 -3.03 -9.51 -6.02
N PRO A 60 -3.98 -9.50 -6.98
CA PRO A 60 -4.29 -10.67 -7.79
C PRO A 60 -3.25 -10.91 -8.90
N ILE A 61 -1.96 -11.01 -8.53
CA ILE A 61 -0.82 -11.02 -9.48
C ILE A 61 -0.93 -12.16 -10.51
N CYS A 62 -1.55 -13.28 -10.13
CA CYS A 62 -1.76 -14.43 -11.01
C CYS A 62 -2.71 -14.18 -12.21
N MET A 63 -3.26 -12.97 -12.36
CA MET A 63 -4.02 -12.59 -13.56
C MET A 63 -3.16 -11.92 -14.65
N TYR A 64 -1.94 -11.50 -14.30
CA TYR A 64 -0.96 -10.96 -15.22
C TYR A 64 -0.07 -12.07 -15.78
N GLY A 65 0.46 -11.88 -16.98
CA GLY A 65 1.29 -12.83 -17.72
C GLY A 65 1.58 -12.29 -19.12
N GLU A 66 2.17 -13.11 -19.99
CA GLU A 66 2.55 -12.63 -21.32
C GLU A 66 1.36 -12.14 -22.16
N GLY A 67 1.63 -11.10 -22.95
CA GLY A 67 0.75 -10.49 -23.92
C GLY A 67 -0.04 -9.29 -23.42
N ALA A 68 -0.87 -8.75 -24.32
CA ALA A 68 -1.54 -7.48 -24.06
C ALA A 68 -2.77 -7.61 -23.16
N TYR A 69 -3.01 -6.60 -22.32
CA TYR A 69 -4.12 -6.55 -21.39
C TYR A 69 -5.18 -5.52 -21.82
N CYS A 70 -6.45 -5.83 -21.59
CA CYS A 70 -7.56 -4.89 -21.68
C CYS A 70 -8.29 -4.80 -20.34
N PHE A 71 -8.45 -3.58 -19.82
CA PHE A 71 -9.26 -3.26 -18.65
C PHE A 71 -10.51 -2.52 -19.10
N TYR A 72 -11.69 -3.06 -18.79
CA TYR A 72 -12.97 -2.43 -19.16
C TYR A 72 -13.76 -2.01 -17.93
N GLY A 73 -14.13 -0.73 -17.85
CA GLY A 73 -14.96 -0.14 -16.79
C GLY A 73 -14.30 -0.14 -15.41
N VAL A 74 -13.01 -0.48 -15.32
CA VAL A 74 -12.38 -0.78 -14.02
C VAL A 74 -12.24 0.47 -13.17
N GLN A 75 -11.94 1.63 -13.77
CA GLN A 75 -11.82 2.89 -13.03
C GLN A 75 -13.18 3.39 -12.56
N SER A 76 -14.23 3.21 -13.37
CA SER A 76 -15.59 3.63 -13.02
C SER A 76 -16.27 2.70 -12.01
N ASP A 77 -15.98 1.40 -12.07
CA ASP A 77 -16.69 0.39 -11.29
C ASP A 77 -16.05 0.09 -9.94
N SER A 78 -14.80 0.52 -9.69
CA SER A 78 -14.07 0.14 -8.47
C SER A 78 -13.05 1.16 -7.98
N PRO A 79 -13.07 1.50 -6.67
CA PRO A 79 -11.97 2.21 -6.01
C PRO A 79 -10.64 1.46 -6.03
N LEU A 80 -10.62 0.16 -6.36
CA LEU A 80 -9.40 -0.65 -6.42
C LEU A 80 -8.63 -0.46 -7.74
N ALA A 81 -9.17 0.30 -8.69
CA ALA A 81 -8.56 0.53 -10.00
C ALA A 81 -7.09 0.99 -9.95
N PRO A 82 -6.65 1.92 -9.07
CA PRO A 82 -5.25 2.31 -9.00
C PRO A 82 -4.31 1.14 -8.70
N LEU A 83 -4.71 0.23 -7.81
CA LEU A 83 -3.91 -0.93 -7.43
C LEU A 83 -3.84 -1.96 -8.56
N LEU A 84 -4.96 -2.18 -9.25
CA LEU A 84 -5.03 -3.10 -10.37
C LEU A 84 -4.23 -2.58 -11.56
N LEU A 85 -4.36 -1.31 -11.90
CA LEU A 85 -3.61 -0.70 -13.01
C LEU A 85 -2.13 -0.53 -12.68
N TRP A 86 -1.78 -0.28 -11.41
CA TRP A 86 -0.40 -0.33 -10.94
C TRP A 86 0.23 -1.68 -11.26
N ASP A 87 -0.39 -2.77 -10.78
CA ASP A 87 0.14 -4.11 -11.02
C ASP A 87 0.15 -4.45 -12.52
N ALA A 88 -0.88 -4.06 -13.26
CA ALA A 88 -0.95 -4.28 -14.70
C ALA A 88 0.25 -3.63 -15.42
N ALA A 89 0.58 -2.38 -15.11
CA ALA A 89 1.72 -1.68 -15.70
C ALA A 89 3.07 -2.33 -15.34
N HIS A 90 3.23 -2.78 -14.09
CA HIS A 90 4.49 -3.36 -13.61
C HIS A 90 4.70 -4.81 -14.06
N PHE A 91 3.63 -5.58 -14.29
CA PHE A 91 3.70 -6.96 -14.78
C PHE A 91 3.50 -7.10 -16.30
N LEU A 92 3.25 -6.00 -17.02
CA LEU A 92 3.31 -5.97 -18.49
C LEU A 92 4.77 -6.06 -18.95
N ASN A 93 5.08 -6.84 -19.99
CA ASN A 93 6.44 -6.88 -20.53
C ASN A 93 6.71 -5.66 -21.43
N VAL A 94 7.99 -5.33 -21.60
CA VAL A 94 8.39 -4.31 -22.59
C VAL A 94 8.03 -4.79 -24.00
N GLY A 95 7.43 -3.93 -24.79
CA GLY A 95 6.89 -4.19 -26.12
C GLY A 95 5.40 -4.57 -26.12
N GLU A 96 4.83 -4.92 -24.95
CA GLU A 96 3.42 -5.26 -24.84
C GLU A 96 2.54 -4.03 -24.57
N LYS A 97 1.23 -4.22 -24.70
CA LYS A 97 0.24 -3.14 -24.62
C LYS A 97 -0.77 -3.34 -23.50
N ILE A 98 -1.20 -2.23 -22.92
CA ILE A 98 -2.32 -2.16 -22.00
C ILE A 98 -3.36 -1.17 -22.53
N THR A 99 -4.58 -1.64 -22.66
CA THR A 99 -5.73 -0.84 -23.08
C THR A 99 -6.68 -0.66 -21.90
N VAL A 100 -7.09 0.58 -21.65
CA VAL A 100 -8.07 0.95 -20.62
C VAL A 100 -9.27 1.59 -21.32
N ILE A 101 -10.45 1.00 -21.14
CA ILE A 101 -11.71 1.41 -21.75
C ILE A 101 -12.71 1.73 -20.65
N GLU A 102 -13.37 2.88 -20.73
CA GLU A 102 -14.40 3.33 -19.79
C GLU A 102 -15.67 3.74 -20.56
N ASP A 103 -16.83 3.74 -19.91
CA ASP A 103 -18.08 4.12 -20.61
C ASP A 103 -18.18 5.64 -20.85
N THR A 104 -17.45 6.43 -20.05
CA THR A 104 -17.48 7.89 -20.07
C THR A 104 -16.07 8.46 -20.00
N PRO A 105 -15.83 9.65 -20.58
CA PRO A 105 -14.51 10.27 -20.51
C PRO A 105 -14.04 10.49 -19.08
N VAL A 106 -12.90 9.91 -18.74
CA VAL A 106 -12.26 10.03 -17.42
C VAL A 106 -10.74 9.97 -17.59
N GLY A 107 -10.01 10.71 -16.76
CA GLY A 107 -8.55 10.65 -16.76
C GLY A 107 -8.06 9.25 -16.38
N CYS A 108 -7.02 8.77 -17.05
CA CYS A 108 -6.46 7.44 -16.76
C CYS A 108 -5.39 7.52 -15.67
N TYR A 109 -5.40 6.59 -14.71
CA TYR A 109 -4.34 6.52 -13.69
C TYR A 109 -2.93 6.33 -14.30
N LEU A 110 -2.85 5.74 -15.49
CA LEU A 110 -1.59 5.51 -16.21
C LEU A 110 -1.05 6.77 -16.92
N ASP A 111 -1.79 7.88 -16.92
CA ASP A 111 -1.31 9.19 -17.42
C ASP A 111 -0.41 9.92 -16.40
N ARG A 112 -0.29 9.41 -15.16
CA ARG A 112 0.54 10.03 -14.13
C ARG A 112 2.02 10.02 -14.51
N ASP A 113 2.74 11.08 -14.15
CA ASP A 113 4.16 11.31 -14.46
C ASP A 113 5.06 10.09 -14.26
N TYR A 114 4.82 9.32 -13.19
CA TYR A 114 5.54 8.08 -12.90
C TYR A 114 5.60 7.10 -14.09
N PHE A 115 4.50 6.97 -14.84
CA PHE A 115 4.38 6.02 -15.94
C PHE A 115 4.86 6.59 -17.28
N THR A 116 4.77 7.91 -17.49
CA THR A 116 4.92 8.57 -18.80
C THR A 116 6.20 8.26 -19.56
N LYS A 117 7.31 8.01 -18.85
CA LYS A 117 8.59 7.64 -19.48
C LYS A 117 8.62 6.20 -20.01
N SER A 118 7.80 5.32 -19.43
CA SER A 118 7.81 3.89 -19.73
C SER A 118 6.57 3.42 -20.49
N LEU A 119 5.43 4.09 -20.31
CA LEU A 119 4.17 3.81 -21.01
C LEU A 119 3.87 4.95 -21.98
N ILE A 120 3.89 4.64 -23.27
CA ILE A 120 3.61 5.60 -24.33
C ILE A 120 2.22 5.32 -24.89
N ALA A 121 1.34 6.32 -24.83
CA ALA A 121 0.03 6.23 -25.46
C ALA A 121 0.20 6.14 -26.98
N VAL A 122 -0.17 5.01 -27.57
CA VAL A 122 -0.11 4.76 -29.02
C VAL A 122 -1.46 4.99 -29.70
N GLU A 123 -2.55 4.92 -28.93
CA GLU A 123 -3.89 5.26 -29.38
C GLU A 123 -4.68 5.89 -28.23
N ARG A 124 -5.49 6.89 -28.55
CA ARG A 124 -6.32 7.59 -27.58
C ARG A 124 -7.61 8.07 -28.23
N SER A 125 -8.72 7.78 -27.55
CA SER A 125 -10.03 8.39 -27.77
C SER A 125 -10.52 9.02 -26.47
N ALA A 126 -11.76 9.53 -26.46
CA ALA A 126 -12.36 10.10 -25.27
C ALA A 126 -12.58 9.06 -24.15
N THR A 127 -12.73 7.78 -24.50
CA THR A 127 -13.13 6.70 -23.59
C THR A 127 -12.20 5.49 -23.60
N SER A 128 -11.19 5.48 -24.47
CA SER A 128 -10.23 4.38 -24.59
C SER A 128 -8.82 4.92 -24.75
N ILE A 129 -7.86 4.33 -24.04
CA ILE A 129 -6.44 4.63 -24.21
C ILE A 129 -5.65 3.33 -24.25
N THR A 130 -4.80 3.19 -25.26
CA THR A 130 -3.84 2.09 -25.37
C THR A 130 -2.42 2.63 -25.16
N TYR A 131 -1.72 2.07 -24.18
CA TYR A 131 -0.31 2.32 -23.94
C TYR A 131 0.53 1.14 -24.40
N GLU A 132 1.69 1.42 -24.98
CA GLU A 132 2.75 0.44 -25.19
C GLU A 132 3.86 0.67 -24.17
N LYS A 133 4.33 -0.41 -23.53
CA LYS A 133 5.44 -0.34 -22.59
C LYS A 133 6.76 -0.33 -23.32
N ARG A 134 7.49 0.78 -23.25
CA ARG A 134 8.78 0.99 -23.93
C ARG A 134 9.99 0.72 -23.04
N SER A 135 9.83 0.79 -21.73
CA SER A 135 10.89 0.49 -20.76
C SER A 135 10.30 -0.03 -19.45
N LYS A 136 11.17 -0.56 -18.58
CA LYS A 136 10.81 -0.93 -17.22
C LYS A 136 10.49 0.32 -16.38
N LEU A 137 9.49 0.22 -15.50
CA LEU A 137 9.22 1.23 -14.47
C LEU A 137 10.22 1.14 -13.32
N ALA A 138 10.35 2.21 -12.54
CA ALA A 138 11.34 2.29 -11.45
C ALA A 138 11.18 1.18 -10.40
N ALA A 139 9.94 0.82 -10.03
CA ALA A 139 9.69 -0.25 -9.07
C ALA A 139 9.93 -1.68 -9.62
N GLU A 140 10.34 -1.82 -10.89
CA GLU A 140 10.74 -3.10 -11.51
C GLU A 140 12.26 -3.31 -11.46
N ALA A 141 13.00 -2.41 -10.83
CA ALA A 141 14.45 -2.50 -10.73
C ALA A 141 14.89 -3.71 -9.91
N ASP A 142 14.10 -4.10 -8.90
CA ASP A 142 14.39 -5.20 -7.99
C ASP A 142 13.09 -5.89 -7.55
N ASP A 143 13.04 -7.21 -7.75
CA ASP A 143 11.94 -8.08 -7.31
C ASP A 143 12.30 -8.86 -6.03
N ASP A 144 13.45 -8.58 -5.42
CA ASP A 144 13.88 -9.23 -4.19
C ASP A 144 12.87 -8.99 -3.06
N LEU A 145 12.53 -10.07 -2.36
CA LEU A 145 11.65 -10.04 -1.18
C LEU A 145 12.32 -10.65 0.04
N ASP A 146 13.60 -11.02 -0.06
CA ASP A 146 14.34 -11.76 0.95
C ASP A 146 15.53 -11.00 1.53
N SER A 147 15.82 -9.79 1.04
CA SER A 147 16.81 -8.89 1.65
C SER A 147 16.20 -7.59 2.15
N TRP A 148 16.40 -7.30 3.44
CA TRP A 148 15.70 -6.23 4.13
C TRP A 148 16.61 -5.42 5.06
N SER A 149 16.49 -4.10 4.98
CA SER A 149 17.07 -3.16 5.94
C SER A 149 16.01 -2.72 6.95
N PHE A 150 16.21 -3.08 8.23
CA PHE A 150 15.32 -2.68 9.32
C PHE A 150 15.90 -1.46 10.05
N CYS A 151 15.25 -0.32 9.87
CA CYS A 151 15.78 0.98 10.25
C CYS A 151 14.98 1.58 11.42
N LEU A 152 15.67 1.87 12.52
CA LEU A 152 15.08 2.39 13.74
C LEU A 152 15.74 3.73 14.14
N PRO A 153 15.02 4.86 14.13
CA PRO A 153 15.48 6.06 14.80
C PRO A 153 15.38 5.84 16.32
N VAL A 154 16.52 5.90 17.01
CA VAL A 154 16.58 5.64 18.45
C VAL A 154 16.94 6.91 19.22
N ARG A 155 16.64 6.91 20.52
CA ARG A 155 17.04 7.95 21.47
C ARG A 155 17.86 7.32 22.60
N PRO A 156 18.74 8.10 23.25
CA PRO A 156 19.31 7.69 24.52
C PRO A 156 18.19 7.43 25.54
N GLY A 157 18.42 6.49 26.46
CA GLY A 157 17.44 6.12 27.50
C GLY A 157 17.41 4.62 27.77
N ASP A 158 16.35 4.13 28.41
CA ASP A 158 16.18 2.70 28.69
C ASP A 158 15.95 1.91 27.38
N ALA A 159 16.88 1.01 27.07
CA ALA A 159 16.83 0.17 25.87
C ALA A 159 15.98 -1.11 26.05
N THR A 160 15.25 -1.31 27.15
CA THR A 160 14.48 -2.54 27.42
C THR A 160 13.51 -2.89 26.29
N VAL A 161 12.72 -1.93 25.82
CA VAL A 161 11.78 -2.17 24.70
C VAL A 161 12.52 -2.34 23.39
N LEU A 162 13.56 -1.53 23.14
CA LEU A 162 14.40 -1.63 21.95
C LEU A 162 15.05 -3.01 21.83
N ASN A 163 15.54 -3.58 22.93
CA ASN A 163 16.06 -4.95 23.00
C ASN A 163 15.01 -5.97 22.55
N ALA A 164 13.76 -5.81 22.96
CA ALA A 164 12.67 -6.69 22.55
C ALA A 164 12.31 -6.51 21.06
N VAL A 165 12.35 -5.28 20.55
CA VAL A 165 12.11 -4.98 19.11
C VAL A 165 13.22 -5.59 18.26
N VAL A 166 14.49 -5.36 18.60
CA VAL A 166 15.64 -5.93 17.88
C VAL A 166 15.61 -7.46 17.93
N LYS A 167 15.33 -8.06 19.09
CA LYS A 167 15.10 -9.51 19.20
C LYS A 167 14.02 -9.99 18.24
N ARG A 168 12.88 -9.28 18.16
CA ARG A 168 11.80 -9.64 17.22
C ARG A 168 12.27 -9.57 15.76
N ILE A 169 13.03 -8.55 15.37
CA ILE A 169 13.57 -8.45 14.00
C ILE A 169 14.52 -9.61 13.69
N LEU A 170 15.38 -9.98 14.64
CA LEU A 170 16.26 -11.13 14.53
C LEU A 170 15.50 -12.46 14.39
N GLU A 171 14.29 -12.57 14.94
CA GLU A 171 13.39 -13.73 14.78
C GLU A 171 12.64 -13.77 13.43
N ILE A 172 12.61 -12.67 12.64
CA ILE A 172 11.86 -12.63 11.37
C ILE A 172 12.47 -13.58 10.33
N ASP A 173 11.62 -14.38 9.68
CA ASP A 173 12.02 -15.28 8.60
C ASP A 173 12.24 -14.55 7.25
N VAL A 174 13.40 -13.94 7.09
CA VAL A 174 13.92 -13.42 5.81
C VAL A 174 15.39 -13.81 5.68
N ALA A 175 15.83 -14.13 4.45
CA ALA A 175 17.15 -14.75 4.23
C ALA A 175 18.31 -13.80 4.55
N ARG A 176 18.17 -12.52 4.18
CA ARG A 176 19.18 -11.47 4.40
C ARG A 176 18.53 -10.31 5.13
N LYS A 177 19.12 -9.92 6.25
CA LYS A 177 18.65 -8.75 6.99
C LYS A 177 19.78 -8.02 7.67
N GLU A 178 19.60 -6.72 7.77
CA GLU A 178 20.42 -5.85 8.60
C GLU A 178 19.52 -5.00 9.49
N ILE A 179 20.09 -4.51 10.59
CA ILE A 179 19.40 -3.64 11.53
C ILE A 179 20.23 -2.38 11.68
N LEU A 180 19.66 -1.24 11.28
CA LEU A 180 20.28 0.07 11.35
C LEU A 180 19.62 0.88 12.46
N LEU A 181 20.42 1.38 13.39
CA LEU A 181 19.97 2.29 14.44
C LEU A 181 20.52 3.68 14.15
N CYS A 182 19.66 4.71 14.17
CA CYS A 182 20.11 6.08 14.03
C CYS A 182 20.08 6.84 15.36
N GLY A 183 21.28 7.09 15.89
CA GLY A 183 21.55 7.58 17.24
C GLY A 183 22.00 6.48 18.20
N THR A 184 22.54 6.90 19.35
CA THR A 184 23.09 5.99 20.36
C THR A 184 21.97 5.42 21.26
N PRO A 185 21.83 4.08 21.36
CA PRO A 185 20.89 3.45 22.29
C PRO A 185 21.38 3.55 23.74
N GLY A 186 20.53 3.17 24.69
CA GLY A 186 20.88 3.08 26.11
C GLY A 186 22.06 2.15 26.39
N SER A 187 22.77 2.38 27.50
CA SER A 187 23.87 1.53 27.95
C SER A 187 23.46 0.08 28.23
N ASN A 188 22.17 -0.16 28.52
CA ASN A 188 21.59 -1.49 28.73
C ASN A 188 21.15 -2.20 27.42
N PHE A 189 21.51 -1.67 26.25
CA PHE A 189 21.25 -2.33 24.97
C PHE A 189 22.12 -3.58 24.80
N ALA A 190 21.53 -4.70 24.38
CA ALA A 190 22.18 -6.01 24.39
C ALA A 190 22.74 -6.44 23.02
N TYR A 191 22.39 -5.75 21.94
CA TYR A 191 22.59 -6.22 20.57
C TYR A 191 23.59 -5.36 19.77
N PHE A 192 24.54 -4.70 20.44
CA PHE A 192 25.54 -3.85 19.77
C PHE A 192 26.29 -4.56 18.63
N ASN A 193 26.55 -5.87 18.76
CA ASN A 193 27.25 -6.66 17.74
C ASN A 193 26.35 -7.19 16.61
N GLN A 194 25.05 -6.88 16.64
CA GLN A 194 24.06 -7.39 15.68
C GLN A 194 23.35 -6.25 14.94
N VAL A 195 23.73 -5.01 15.21
CA VAL A 195 23.19 -3.80 14.58
C VAL A 195 24.32 -2.92 14.09
N HIS A 196 24.01 -2.03 13.15
CA HIS A 196 24.91 -0.96 12.74
C HIS A 196 24.34 0.38 13.22
N ILE A 197 25.13 1.15 13.96
CA ILE A 197 24.74 2.45 14.49
C ILE A 197 25.25 3.55 13.55
N VAL A 198 24.36 4.42 13.11
CA VAL A 198 24.66 5.54 12.20
C VAL A 198 24.13 6.86 12.76
N GLY A 199 24.57 7.98 12.19
CA GLY A 199 24.01 9.30 12.54
C GLY A 199 24.31 9.75 13.97
N GLU A 200 25.44 9.32 14.54
CA GLU A 200 25.94 9.77 15.84
C GLU A 200 26.31 11.27 15.81
N ASP A 201 26.60 11.79 14.62
CA ASP A 201 26.88 13.19 14.29
C ASP A 201 25.62 14.08 14.28
N ILE A 202 24.41 13.50 14.30
CA ILE A 202 23.17 14.26 14.21
C ILE A 202 22.82 14.86 15.59
N THR A 203 23.29 16.08 15.84
CA THR A 203 23.07 16.83 17.09
C THR A 203 21.76 17.66 17.06
N ALA A 204 20.72 17.21 17.80
CA ALA A 204 19.56 18.00 18.26
C ALA A 204 18.61 18.67 17.19
N PRO A 205 17.35 19.06 17.54
CA PRO A 205 16.20 19.15 16.60
C PRO A 205 16.26 20.16 15.44
N PRO A 206 15.59 19.88 14.29
CA PRO A 206 14.54 18.88 14.05
C PRO A 206 15.06 17.50 13.59
N VAL A 207 15.39 16.63 14.56
CA VAL A 207 16.16 15.38 14.38
C VAL A 207 15.36 14.30 13.65
N GLN A 208 14.03 14.35 13.69
CA GLN A 208 13.20 13.19 13.31
C GLN A 208 13.21 12.90 11.81
N ILE A 209 13.22 13.93 10.96
CA ILE A 209 13.29 13.75 9.50
C ILE A 209 14.73 13.40 9.10
N CYS A 210 15.73 14.11 9.65
CA CYS A 210 17.15 13.88 9.36
C CYS A 210 17.58 12.43 9.67
N LYS A 211 17.11 11.85 10.78
CA LYS A 211 17.40 10.45 11.12
C LYS A 211 16.81 9.45 10.12
N LYS A 212 15.58 9.67 9.65
CA LYS A 212 14.95 8.78 8.65
C LYS A 212 15.67 8.85 7.30
N ASN A 213 16.07 10.05 6.88
CA ASN A 213 16.84 10.22 5.64
C ASN A 213 18.21 9.55 5.74
N ARG A 214 18.92 9.72 6.87
CA ARG A 214 20.18 9.01 7.12
C ARG A 214 20.00 7.50 7.04
N LEU A 215 19.01 6.96 7.75
CA LEU A 215 18.72 5.52 7.69
C LEU A 215 18.44 5.00 6.28
N ALA A 216 17.72 5.78 5.45
CA ALA A 216 17.45 5.41 4.07
C ALA A 216 18.71 5.46 3.18
N GLN A 217 19.64 6.37 3.46
CA GLN A 217 20.92 6.49 2.74
C GLN A 217 21.91 5.38 3.10
N GLU A 218 21.92 4.94 4.35
CA GLU A 218 22.83 3.89 4.85
C GLU A 218 22.29 2.47 4.61
N ALA A 219 21.02 2.34 4.22
CA ALA A 219 20.41 1.06 3.92
C ALA A 219 21.11 0.38 2.74
N ARG A 220 21.55 -0.87 2.96
CA ARG A 220 22.22 -1.69 1.95
C ARG A 220 21.25 -2.33 0.98
N TYR A 221 20.04 -2.68 1.44
CA TYR A 221 19.07 -3.42 0.64
C TYR A 221 17.98 -2.50 0.09
N SER A 222 17.46 -2.85 -1.08
CA SER A 222 16.37 -2.13 -1.75
C SER A 222 15.08 -2.10 -0.92
N ASN A 223 14.79 -3.17 -0.17
CA ASN A 223 13.64 -3.23 0.71
C ASN A 223 13.97 -2.62 2.08
N LEU A 224 13.31 -1.50 2.37
CA LEU A 224 13.53 -0.71 3.57
C LEU A 224 12.29 -0.71 4.45
N VAL A 225 12.45 -1.08 5.73
CA VAL A 225 11.43 -0.89 6.76
C VAL A 225 11.91 0.18 7.73
N ILE A 226 11.19 1.30 7.81
CA ILE A 226 11.39 2.29 8.86
C ILE A 226 10.30 2.11 9.92
N LEU A 227 10.71 1.76 11.14
CA LEU A 227 9.79 1.62 12.27
C LEU A 227 10.30 2.34 13.52
N HIS A 228 9.39 2.72 14.41
CA HIS A 228 9.78 3.28 15.71
C HIS A 228 10.41 2.21 16.61
N ASP A 229 11.28 2.65 17.53
CA ASP A 229 12.00 1.86 18.55
C ASP A 229 11.13 1.04 19.53
N ARG A 230 9.80 1.09 19.38
CA ARG A 230 8.80 0.44 20.24
C ARG A 230 7.73 -0.31 19.46
N VAL A 231 7.87 -0.41 18.13
CA VAL A 231 6.93 -1.12 17.26
C VAL A 231 7.42 -2.53 17.03
N PHE A 232 6.54 -3.51 17.23
CA PHE A 232 6.84 -4.91 16.99
C PHE A 232 6.28 -5.34 15.64
N LEU A 233 7.14 -5.92 14.80
CA LEU A 233 6.69 -6.56 13.57
C LEU A 233 6.05 -7.93 13.87
N PRO A 234 5.07 -8.36 13.05
CA PRO A 234 4.52 -9.71 13.15
C PRO A 234 5.62 -10.75 12.91
N ARG A 235 5.56 -11.87 13.64
CA ARG A 235 6.53 -12.97 13.46
C ARG A 235 6.55 -13.52 12.04
N HIS A 236 5.40 -13.52 11.37
CA HIS A 236 5.20 -13.99 10.01
C HIS A 236 5.43 -12.89 8.96
N PHE A 237 6.20 -11.83 9.28
CA PHE A 237 6.48 -10.73 8.34
C PHE A 237 6.97 -11.22 6.96
N GLY A 238 7.92 -12.16 6.92
CA GLY A 238 8.45 -12.74 5.68
C GLY A 238 7.37 -13.39 4.82
N GLU A 239 6.44 -14.13 5.43
CA GLU A 239 5.29 -14.71 4.74
C GLU A 239 4.37 -13.61 4.15
N ILE A 240 4.09 -12.56 4.93
CA ILE A 240 3.21 -11.46 4.50
C ILE A 240 3.78 -10.78 3.26
N VAL A 241 5.07 -10.43 3.25
CA VAL A 241 5.70 -9.72 2.13
C VAL A 241 5.78 -10.60 0.88
N ARG A 242 6.14 -11.89 1.03
CA ARG A 242 6.16 -12.84 -0.09
C ARG A 242 4.77 -13.05 -0.69
N ARG A 243 3.74 -13.12 0.15
CA ARG A 243 2.35 -13.23 -0.28
C ARG A 243 1.86 -11.95 -0.97
N PHE A 244 2.29 -10.77 -0.53
CA PHE A 244 1.93 -9.50 -1.14
C PHE A 244 2.61 -9.29 -2.50
N GLY A 245 3.81 -9.86 -2.68
CA GLY A 245 4.57 -9.85 -3.93
C GLY A 245 5.36 -8.56 -4.16
N PRO A 246 6.21 -8.50 -5.20
CA PRO A 246 7.18 -7.41 -5.42
C PRO A 246 6.57 -6.19 -6.13
N ARG A 247 7.40 -5.22 -6.49
CA ARG A 247 7.06 -4.05 -7.34
C ARG A 247 5.99 -3.14 -6.73
N TYR A 248 6.04 -2.93 -5.42
CA TYR A 248 5.22 -1.92 -4.73
C TYR A 248 6.10 -0.74 -4.31
N PRO A 249 5.61 0.49 -4.39
CA PRO A 249 6.41 1.66 -4.00
C PRO A 249 6.39 1.84 -2.48
N LEU A 250 5.34 1.36 -1.83
CA LEU A 250 5.11 1.43 -0.39
C LEU A 250 4.13 0.32 0.01
N MET A 251 4.41 -0.34 1.12
CA MET A 251 3.49 -1.26 1.78
C MET A 251 3.40 -0.88 3.26
N THR A 252 2.19 -0.78 3.78
CA THR A 252 1.93 -0.55 5.20
C THR A 252 1.25 -1.77 5.82
N LEU A 253 1.52 -2.01 7.09
CA LEU A 253 0.81 -3.02 7.88
C LEU A 253 -0.19 -2.32 8.78
N GLN A 254 -1.38 -2.92 8.94
CA GLN A 254 -2.35 -2.44 9.91
C GLN A 254 -1.76 -2.59 11.31
N SER A 255 -1.47 -1.45 11.93
CA SER A 255 -0.81 -1.40 13.23
C SER A 255 -1.84 -1.55 14.35
N LEU A 256 -1.50 -2.34 15.37
CA LEU A 256 -2.28 -2.50 16.59
C LEU A 256 -1.56 -1.85 17.77
N PHE A 257 -2.32 -1.18 18.63
CA PHE A 257 -1.89 -0.55 19.86
C PHE A 257 -2.45 -1.32 21.06
N PHE A 258 -1.58 -1.52 22.05
CA PHE A 258 -1.91 -2.17 23.32
C PHE A 258 -1.57 -1.18 24.43
N ASP A 259 -2.58 -0.76 25.19
CA ASP A 259 -2.49 0.35 26.15
C ASP A 259 -1.81 -0.06 27.47
N ASN A 260 -1.92 -1.33 27.87
CA ASN A 260 -1.25 -1.87 29.05
C ASN A 260 -1.03 -3.39 28.96
N ARG A 261 -0.26 -3.94 29.92
CA ARG A 261 0.05 -5.38 30.04
C ARG A 261 -1.18 -6.29 30.20
N ILE A 262 -2.31 -5.75 30.64
CA ILE A 262 -3.57 -6.48 30.92
C ILE A 262 -4.54 -6.38 29.72
N SER A 263 -4.25 -5.53 28.73
CA SER A 263 -5.18 -5.11 27.67
C SER A 263 -5.78 -6.29 26.92
N MET A 264 -7.04 -6.61 27.26
CA MET A 264 -7.81 -7.68 26.63
C MET A 264 -8.40 -7.30 25.25
N HIS A 265 -8.20 -6.04 24.81
CA HIS A 265 -8.75 -5.53 23.56
C HIS A 265 -7.69 -4.77 22.75
N PRO A 266 -7.13 -5.36 21.68
CA PRO A 266 -6.25 -4.64 20.76
C PRO A 266 -7.01 -3.49 20.09
N ARG A 267 -6.44 -2.28 20.05
CA ARG A 267 -6.98 -1.14 19.30
C ARG A 267 -6.18 -0.96 18.01
N ARG A 268 -6.78 -0.57 16.88
CA ARG A 268 -5.97 -0.28 15.67
C ARG A 268 -5.39 1.12 15.77
N TYR A 269 -4.12 1.28 15.43
CA TYR A 269 -3.43 2.57 15.43
C TYR A 269 -4.00 3.52 14.36
N SER A 270 -4.46 2.99 13.22
CA SER A 270 -5.18 3.73 12.18
C SER A 270 -6.57 4.20 12.63
N ASP A 271 -7.14 3.58 13.68
CA ASP A 271 -8.43 4.02 14.22
C ASP A 271 -8.30 5.32 15.04
N TYR A 272 -7.09 5.72 15.42
CA TYR A 272 -6.87 6.99 16.12
C TYR A 272 -7.26 8.21 15.27
N GLY A 273 -7.28 8.07 13.95
CA GLY A 273 -7.83 9.08 13.01
C GLY A 273 -9.21 8.75 12.45
N MET A 274 -9.82 7.63 12.85
CA MET A 274 -11.12 7.16 12.33
C MET A 274 -12.19 6.96 13.40
N ALA A 275 -11.85 7.05 14.69
CA ALA A 275 -12.79 7.09 15.79
C ALA A 275 -13.46 8.49 15.90
N MET A 276 -13.86 9.09 14.78
CA MET A 276 -14.42 10.45 14.76
C MET A 276 -15.81 10.54 15.40
N GLY A 277 -16.55 9.44 15.54
CA GLY A 277 -17.83 9.45 16.26
C GLY A 277 -17.70 9.61 17.77
N GLU A 278 -16.71 8.95 18.38
CA GLU A 278 -16.44 9.04 19.83
C GLU A 278 -15.42 10.14 20.17
N ILE A 279 -14.54 10.52 19.24
CA ILE A 279 -13.56 11.61 19.43
C ILE A 279 -14.21 13.00 19.25
N ALA A 280 -15.26 13.12 18.44
CA ALA A 280 -16.05 14.36 18.36
C ALA A 280 -16.78 14.69 19.69
N GLU A 281 -16.98 13.70 20.56
CA GLU A 281 -17.46 13.90 21.94
C GLU A 281 -16.34 14.26 22.93
N GLY A 282 -15.12 14.53 22.45
CA GLY A 282 -14.03 15.02 23.27
C GLY A 282 -13.32 13.91 24.04
N LEU A 283 -12.82 12.88 23.35
CA LEU A 283 -11.87 11.96 23.97
C LEU A 283 -10.56 12.71 24.28
N GLN A 284 -10.41 13.01 25.58
CA GLN A 284 -9.19 13.54 26.16
C GLN A 284 -8.10 12.46 26.11
N GLY A 285 -7.23 12.52 25.10
CA GLY A 285 -6.02 11.72 25.07
C GLY A 285 -5.01 12.21 26.11
N LEU A 286 -4.61 11.35 27.04
CA LEU A 286 -3.52 11.64 27.97
C LEU A 286 -2.20 11.73 27.20
N ASN A 287 -1.59 12.91 27.21
CA ASN A 287 -0.25 13.11 26.69
C ASN A 287 0.75 12.37 27.60
N ARG A 288 1.73 11.66 27.02
CA ARG A 288 2.77 10.93 27.77
C ARG A 288 3.54 11.81 28.76
N ASN A 289 3.56 13.13 28.54
CA ASN A 289 4.33 14.09 29.31
C ASN A 289 3.47 15.13 30.04
N CYS A 290 2.13 15.05 29.92
CA CYS A 290 1.23 16.02 30.53
C CYS A 290 -0.11 15.34 30.80
N SER A 291 -0.60 15.48 32.04
CA SER A 291 -1.93 15.03 32.46
C SER A 291 -3.07 15.78 31.76
N ASP A 292 -2.76 16.80 30.97
CA ASP A 292 -3.76 17.57 30.23
C ASP A 292 -4.07 16.93 28.87
N ALA A 293 -5.36 16.91 28.56
CA ALA A 293 -5.90 16.44 27.31
C ALA A 293 -5.46 17.29 26.13
N ALA A 294 -4.78 16.70 25.16
CA ALA A 294 -4.44 17.42 23.93
C ALA A 294 -5.58 17.34 22.91
N ILE A 295 -6.15 18.50 22.55
CA ILE A 295 -7.11 18.62 21.45
C ILE A 295 -6.32 18.64 20.13
N ILE A 296 -6.57 17.68 19.25
CA ILE A 296 -5.92 17.61 17.93
C ILE A 296 -6.63 18.59 16.99
N ALA A 297 -5.87 19.42 16.27
CA ALA A 297 -6.40 20.44 15.39
C ALA A 297 -7.15 19.82 14.18
N PRO A 298 -8.41 20.25 13.90
CA PRO A 298 -9.22 19.73 12.79
C PRO A 298 -8.57 19.79 11.40
N SER A 299 -7.68 20.75 11.18
CA SER A 299 -7.01 20.97 9.89
C SER A 299 -6.09 19.82 9.47
N ILE A 300 -5.53 19.06 10.41
CA ILE A 300 -4.65 17.92 10.14
C ILE A 300 -5.43 16.77 9.45
N PHE A 301 -6.73 16.66 9.69
CA PHE A 301 -7.54 15.56 9.17
C PHE A 301 -7.84 15.67 7.67
N SER A 302 -7.96 16.89 7.14
CA SER A 302 -8.21 17.12 5.71
C SER A 302 -7.11 16.58 4.77
N GLU A 303 -5.85 16.55 5.23
CA GLU A 303 -4.75 15.95 4.47
C GLU A 303 -4.69 14.41 4.62
N ILE A 304 -5.07 13.88 5.79
CA ILE A 304 -5.13 12.44 6.03
C ILE A 304 -6.28 11.81 5.22
N GLU A 305 -7.42 12.48 5.08
CA GLU A 305 -8.56 12.07 4.26
C GLU A 305 -8.20 11.99 2.77
N ARG A 306 -7.38 12.93 2.26
CA ARG A 306 -6.89 12.89 0.87
C ARG A 306 -5.93 11.73 0.57
N THR A 307 -5.25 11.19 1.59
CA THR A 307 -4.25 10.12 1.44
C THR A 307 -4.80 8.71 1.71
N GLY A 308 -6.13 8.59 1.84
CA GLY A 308 -6.86 7.50 2.49
C GLY A 308 -6.51 6.04 2.16
N PHE A 309 -5.77 5.72 1.10
CA PHE A 309 -5.42 4.32 0.79
C PHE A 309 -4.36 3.71 1.71
N CYS A 310 -3.35 4.48 2.15
CA CYS A 310 -2.25 3.92 2.96
C CYS A 310 -2.56 3.82 4.46
N CYS A 311 -3.59 4.55 4.90
CA CYS A 311 -3.95 4.72 6.31
C CYS A 311 -5.34 4.19 6.67
N ALA A 312 -6.24 3.94 5.70
CA ALA A 312 -7.55 3.36 5.96
C ALA A 312 -7.50 1.84 6.10
N SER A 313 -8.58 1.27 6.65
CA SER A 313 -8.74 -0.18 6.71
C SER A 313 -8.84 -0.75 5.28
N PRO A 314 -8.04 -1.78 4.92
CA PRO A 314 -8.13 -2.40 3.59
C PRO A 314 -9.48 -3.10 3.34
N MET A 315 -10.30 -3.25 4.40
CA MET A 315 -11.65 -3.82 4.40
C MET A 315 -12.76 -2.76 4.58
N ARG A 316 -12.43 -1.46 4.64
CA ARG A 316 -13.42 -0.39 4.84
C ARG A 316 -12.92 0.91 4.22
N HIS A 317 -13.45 1.27 3.05
CA HIS A 317 -13.38 2.63 2.53
C HIS A 317 -14.78 3.24 2.72
N ASN A 318 -14.90 4.21 3.61
CA ASN A 318 -16.13 4.99 3.72
C ASN A 318 -16.15 6.02 2.59
N ASN A 319 -17.21 6.04 1.80
CA ASN A 319 -17.54 7.12 0.86
C ASN A 319 -18.07 8.36 1.62
N ASP A 320 -17.36 8.84 2.64
CA ASP A 320 -17.78 10.04 3.39
C ASP A 320 -17.41 11.35 2.66
N SER A 321 -17.39 11.32 1.32
CA SER A 321 -17.30 12.51 0.46
C SER A 321 -18.63 12.81 -0.27
N ARG A 322 -19.77 12.36 0.29
CA ARG A 322 -21.09 12.94 -0.01
C ARG A 322 -21.50 13.96 1.05
N GLU A 323 -20.67 14.98 1.26
CA GLU A 323 -21.19 16.27 1.69
C GLU A 323 -21.36 17.14 0.45
N GLY A 324 -22.59 17.61 0.21
CA GLY A 324 -22.94 18.53 -0.86
C GLY A 324 -23.74 17.91 -1.99
N LEU A 325 -25.02 17.63 -1.74
CA LEU A 325 -26.14 17.84 -2.66
C LEU A 325 -27.46 17.58 -1.91
N LYS A 326 -27.86 18.58 -1.13
CA LYS A 326 -29.25 19.03 -1.06
C LYS A 326 -29.25 20.50 -1.43
#